data_AF-A0A7X4FMH8-F1
#
_entry.id   AF-A0A7X4FMH8-F1
#
_cell.length_a   1.000
_cell.length_b   1.000
_cell.length_c   1.000
_cell.angle_alpha   90.00
_cell.angle_beta   90.00
_cell.angle_gamma   90.00
#
_symmetry.space_group_name_H-M   'P 1'
#
loop_
_entity.id
_entity.type
_entity.pdbx_description
1 polymer ?
#
loop_
_entity_poly.entity_id
_entity_poly.type
_entity_poly.pdbx_seq_one_letter_code
_entity_poly.pdbx_strand_id
1 'polypeptide(L)'
;MWMYSHCNGIDIYSRYLNVSLYRDKPHSTGSFAKVCNGLFGRYLKDRLEIQRIPYDLSITDMIVKRALIPDLFVELPSEYFVSWENYPLTGGSETPENLIPADYNSISILTRGDWSLESLLHPYDEELKSDFVDRFSGEVPRTLKIQEHPNGDYFRPYEAYFSYWKSYIFAEALDGYEHIDKFLSWETGREILISRFAVVSQQWEEEYKDVFTRLSFYRTAKTILTLWKDPRPSTTYKELSEFIQKVTDCNSELLEQDMEKLLILFGHWEKRQKEGRRYYPQAIELLRQDIYFLLEWLCTLNRKPQKVYFEKWSYNIEP
;
A
#
# COMPACT_ATOMS: atom_id res chain seq x y z
N MET A 1 -7.39 -27.28 -7.85
CA MET A 1 -6.06 -27.05 -8.45
C MET A 1 -5.94 -25.57 -8.84
N TRP A 2 -5.81 -24.67 -7.84
CA TRP A 2 -5.76 -23.20 -8.00
C TRP A 2 -4.64 -22.55 -7.16
N MET A 3 -3.66 -23.33 -6.66
CA MET A 3 -2.89 -22.98 -5.46
C MET A 3 -1.53 -22.28 -5.65
N TYR A 4 -1.10 -21.90 -6.86
CA TYR A 4 0.30 -21.44 -7.05
C TYR A 4 0.52 -20.06 -7.70
N SER A 5 -0.51 -19.22 -7.87
CA SER A 5 -0.39 -17.97 -8.65
C SER A 5 -0.82 -16.68 -7.92
N HIS A 6 -0.94 -16.67 -6.58
CA HIS A 6 -1.49 -15.50 -5.87
C HIS A 6 -0.44 -14.56 -5.25
N CYS A 7 0.84 -14.94 -5.22
CA CYS A 7 1.92 -14.10 -4.69
C CYS A 7 2.68 -13.42 -5.84
N ASN A 8 2.59 -12.09 -5.95
CA ASN A 8 3.37 -11.29 -6.90
C ASN A 8 4.56 -10.66 -6.16
N GLY A 9 5.69 -10.45 -6.85
CA GLY A 9 6.87 -9.80 -6.27
C GLY A 9 6.59 -8.41 -5.66
N ILE A 10 5.56 -7.69 -6.12
CA ILE A 10 5.16 -6.41 -5.49
C ILE A 10 4.52 -6.59 -4.10
N ASP A 11 3.95 -7.76 -3.81
CA ASP A 11 3.24 -8.03 -2.55
C ASP A 11 4.20 -8.17 -1.35
N ILE A 12 5.51 -8.28 -1.58
CA ILE A 12 6.51 -8.17 -0.49
C ILE A 12 6.48 -6.77 0.15
N TYR A 13 6.05 -5.75 -0.60
CA TYR A 13 5.90 -4.37 -0.13
C TYR A 13 4.47 -4.04 0.30
N SER A 14 3.59 -5.02 0.52
CA SER A 14 2.17 -4.78 0.83
C SER A 14 1.94 -3.82 2.01
N ARG A 15 2.88 -3.74 2.95
CA ARG A 15 2.88 -2.79 4.08
C ARG A 15 3.27 -1.35 3.69
N TYR A 16 4.26 -1.20 2.81
CA TYR A 16 4.89 0.09 2.52
C TYR A 16 5.22 0.22 1.03
N LEU A 17 4.21 0.48 0.21
CA LEU A 17 4.41 0.87 -1.19
C LEU A 17 4.76 2.35 -1.25
N ASN A 18 5.98 2.65 -1.70
CA ASN A 18 6.47 4.02 -1.73
C ASN A 18 5.74 4.90 -2.77
N VAL A 19 5.66 6.18 -2.44
CA VAL A 19 5.21 7.29 -3.27
C VAL A 19 6.31 8.34 -3.27
N SER A 20 6.94 8.50 -4.42
CA SER A 20 8.12 9.35 -4.59
C SER A 20 7.75 10.81 -4.80
N LEU A 21 7.61 11.54 -3.69
CA LEU A 21 7.25 12.96 -3.68
C LEU A 21 8.39 13.86 -4.14
N TYR A 22 9.64 13.40 -4.01
CA TYR A 22 10.83 14.14 -4.43
C TYR A 22 10.92 14.36 -5.94
N ARG A 23 10.29 13.48 -6.75
CA ARG A 23 10.33 13.50 -8.22
C ARG A 23 9.07 14.07 -8.88
N ASP A 24 8.11 14.53 -8.10
CA ASP A 24 6.83 14.97 -8.64
C ASP A 24 6.99 16.32 -9.35
N LYS A 25 7.35 16.32 -10.64
CA LYS A 25 7.59 17.54 -11.42
C LYS A 25 6.31 18.39 -11.37
N PRO A 26 6.39 19.66 -10.95
CA PRO A 26 5.20 20.50 -10.78
C PRO A 26 4.32 20.60 -12.03
N HIS A 27 4.87 20.50 -13.24
CA HIS A 27 4.12 20.70 -14.49
C HIS A 27 4.76 19.95 -15.68
N SER A 28 4.74 18.60 -15.73
CA SER A 28 5.14 17.91 -16.96
C SER A 28 4.03 18.00 -18.02
N THR A 29 4.07 19.08 -18.80
CA THR A 29 3.33 19.23 -20.06
C THR A 29 3.84 18.18 -21.07
N GLY A 30 3.18 17.04 -21.20
CA GLY A 30 3.39 16.17 -22.37
C GLY A 30 3.35 14.65 -22.16
N SER A 31 3.21 14.12 -20.95
CA SER A 31 2.92 12.70 -20.74
C SER A 31 1.69 12.58 -19.85
N PHE A 32 0.75 11.68 -20.16
CA PHE A 32 -0.41 11.38 -19.31
C PHE A 32 -0.05 11.52 -17.82
N ALA A 33 -0.75 12.40 -17.10
CA ALA A 33 -0.48 12.64 -15.68
C ALA A 33 -0.61 11.30 -14.94
N LYS A 34 0.54 10.77 -14.47
CA LYS A 34 0.56 9.58 -13.63
C LYS A 34 0.01 9.99 -12.27
N VAL A 35 -0.84 9.14 -11.68
CA VAL A 35 -1.38 9.32 -10.33
C VAL A 35 -0.29 9.66 -9.31
N CYS A 36 0.83 8.92 -9.36
CA CYS A 36 2.07 9.25 -8.65
C CYS A 36 3.27 8.46 -9.21
N ASN A 37 4.48 8.79 -8.74
CA ASN A 37 5.68 7.97 -8.90
C ASN A 37 5.84 6.99 -7.72
N GLY A 38 6.52 5.86 -7.95
CA GLY A 38 6.80 4.86 -6.90
C GLY A 38 6.02 3.55 -7.08
N LEU A 39 6.21 2.62 -6.15
CA LEU A 39 5.58 1.30 -6.16
C LEU A 39 4.06 1.39 -6.02
N PHE A 40 3.53 2.37 -5.26
CA PHE A 40 2.08 2.50 -5.09
C PHE A 40 1.38 2.93 -6.39
N GLY A 41 1.96 3.86 -7.14
CA GLY A 41 1.44 4.27 -8.46
C GLY A 41 1.46 3.13 -9.48
N ARG A 42 2.51 2.30 -9.43
CA ARG A 42 2.58 1.05 -10.23
C ARG A 42 1.50 0.07 -9.80
N TYR A 43 1.29 -0.11 -8.50
CA TYR A 43 0.25 -0.98 -7.95
C TYR A 43 -1.14 -0.54 -8.43
N LEU A 44 -1.49 0.73 -8.31
CA LEU A 44 -2.78 1.28 -8.80
C LEU A 44 -3.00 1.01 -10.29
N LYS A 45 -1.98 1.25 -11.11
CA LYS A 45 -2.05 1.01 -12.55
C LYS A 45 -2.22 -0.48 -12.87
N ASP A 46 -1.37 -1.32 -12.31
CA ASP A 46 -1.28 -2.73 -12.72
C ASP A 46 -2.38 -3.59 -12.09
N ARG A 47 -2.95 -3.15 -10.96
CA ARG A 47 -3.97 -3.91 -10.20
C ARG A 47 -5.38 -3.37 -10.32
N LEU A 48 -5.56 -2.05 -10.48
CA LEU A 48 -6.88 -1.41 -10.55
C LEU A 48 -7.11 -0.64 -11.86
N GLU A 49 -6.13 -0.61 -12.77
CA GLU A 49 -6.19 0.16 -14.02
C GLU A 49 -6.37 1.67 -13.81
N ILE A 50 -6.01 2.18 -12.63
CA ILE A 50 -6.11 3.60 -12.28
C ILE A 50 -4.81 4.28 -12.66
N GLN A 51 -4.86 5.03 -13.76
CA GLN A 51 -3.70 5.72 -14.33
C GLN A 51 -3.72 7.23 -14.14
N ARG A 52 -4.90 7.81 -13.87
CA ARG A 52 -5.11 9.24 -13.61
C ARG A 52 -6.26 9.46 -12.64
N ILE A 53 -6.20 10.57 -11.90
CA ILE A 53 -7.33 11.13 -11.15
C ILE A 53 -7.89 12.30 -11.99
N PRO A 54 -9.23 12.49 -12.08
CA PRO A 54 -9.81 13.65 -12.74
C PRO A 54 -9.19 14.99 -12.27
N TYR A 55 -9.18 15.98 -13.17
CA TYR A 55 -8.50 17.27 -12.98
C TYR A 55 -6.97 17.21 -12.83
N ASP A 56 -6.37 16.10 -13.25
CA ASP A 56 -4.95 15.80 -13.11
C ASP A 56 -4.46 15.96 -11.67
N LEU A 57 -5.34 15.63 -10.70
CA LEU A 57 -4.97 15.59 -9.30
C LEU A 57 -3.93 14.50 -9.06
N SER A 58 -2.90 14.85 -8.30
CA SER A 58 -1.86 13.91 -7.88
C SER A 58 -2.18 13.31 -6.51
N ILE A 59 -1.54 12.18 -6.16
CA ILE A 59 -1.56 11.71 -4.76
C ILE A 59 -0.93 12.75 -3.83
N THR A 60 0.06 13.50 -4.31
CA THR A 60 0.67 14.61 -3.57
C THR A 60 -0.39 15.64 -3.15
N ASP A 61 -1.29 16.03 -4.05
CA ASP A 61 -2.41 16.92 -3.75
C ASP A 61 -3.31 16.32 -2.64
N MET A 62 -3.61 15.02 -2.74
CA MET A 62 -4.45 14.32 -1.77
C MET A 62 -3.81 14.23 -0.38
N ILE A 63 -2.50 13.97 -0.31
CA ILE A 63 -1.74 13.93 0.94
C ILE A 63 -1.73 15.30 1.60
N VAL A 64 -1.35 16.34 0.87
CA VAL A 64 -1.22 17.71 1.40
C VAL A 64 -2.57 18.25 1.87
N LYS A 65 -3.66 17.88 1.20
CA LYS A 65 -5.04 18.22 1.59
C LYS A 65 -5.62 17.30 2.65
N ARG A 66 -4.86 16.32 3.15
CA ARG A 66 -5.29 15.31 4.13
C ARG A 66 -6.50 14.49 3.67
N ALA A 67 -6.71 14.38 2.36
CA ALA A 67 -7.72 13.52 1.78
C ALA A 67 -7.26 12.05 1.71
N LEU A 68 -5.95 11.83 1.71
CA LEU A 68 -5.32 10.51 1.90
C LEU A 68 -4.23 10.64 2.94
N ILE A 69 -4.25 9.76 3.94
CA ILE A 69 -3.25 9.72 5.01
C ILE A 69 -2.28 8.58 4.72
N PRO A 70 -0.98 8.83 4.52
CA PRO A 70 0.01 7.75 4.37
C PRO A 70 0.20 6.98 5.67
N ASP A 71 0.61 5.71 5.57
CA ASP A 71 0.97 4.91 6.76
C ASP A 71 2.31 5.35 7.35
N LEU A 72 3.19 5.85 6.49
CA LEU A 72 4.44 6.49 6.89
C LEU A 72 4.72 7.68 5.97
N PHE A 73 5.00 8.83 6.55
CA PHE A 73 5.50 10.02 5.86
C PHE A 73 6.86 10.37 6.42
N VAL A 74 7.85 10.56 5.56
CA VAL A 74 9.23 10.86 5.98
C VAL A 74 9.73 12.17 5.35
N GLU A 75 10.41 12.98 6.15
CA GLU A 75 11.22 14.12 5.69
C GLU A 75 12.69 13.69 5.72
N LEU A 76 13.29 13.59 4.54
CA LEU A 76 14.68 13.16 4.39
C LEU A 76 15.61 14.38 4.43
N PRO A 77 16.89 14.23 4.82
CA PRO A 77 17.85 15.32 4.77
C PRO A 77 17.95 15.89 3.36
N SER A 78 18.11 17.20 3.22
CA SER A 78 18.18 17.81 1.89
C SER A 78 19.53 17.55 1.23
N GLU A 79 20.57 17.48 2.06
CA GLU A 79 21.94 17.11 1.73
C GLU A 79 22.00 15.74 1.03
N TYR A 80 21.06 14.84 1.35
CA TYR A 80 20.95 13.54 0.72
C TYR A 80 20.65 13.65 -0.78
N PHE A 81 19.69 14.50 -1.17
CA PHE A 81 19.38 14.69 -2.58
C PHE A 81 20.43 15.55 -3.27
N VAL A 82 20.99 16.55 -2.58
CA VAL A 82 22.04 17.43 -3.09
C VAL A 82 23.33 16.67 -3.39
N SER A 83 23.61 15.56 -2.70
CA SER A 83 24.78 14.73 -2.96
C SER A 83 24.64 13.84 -4.20
N TRP A 84 23.47 13.79 -4.86
CA TRP A 84 23.25 12.97 -6.05
C TRP A 84 23.80 13.64 -7.31
N GLU A 85 24.97 13.21 -7.77
CA GLU A 85 25.59 13.78 -8.99
C GLU A 85 24.69 13.67 -10.23
N ASN A 86 23.92 12.59 -10.36
CA ASN A 86 23.02 12.32 -11.49
C ASN A 86 21.55 12.65 -11.20
N TYR A 87 21.26 13.51 -10.23
CA TYR A 87 19.88 13.91 -9.92
C TYR A 87 19.11 14.32 -11.20
N PRO A 88 17.84 13.90 -11.39
CA PRO A 88 17.01 13.08 -10.50
C PRO A 88 17.20 11.57 -10.69
N LEU A 89 17.99 11.11 -11.64
CA LEU A 89 18.24 9.69 -11.92
C LEU A 89 19.26 9.14 -10.89
N THR A 90 18.75 8.69 -9.74
CA THR A 90 19.41 7.95 -8.62
C THR A 90 20.96 7.98 -8.53
N GLY A 91 21.44 8.40 -7.36
CA GLY A 91 22.82 8.42 -6.84
C GLY A 91 23.88 7.59 -7.57
N GLY A 92 24.79 8.29 -8.26
CA GLY A 92 26.03 7.74 -8.82
C GLY A 92 27.25 7.90 -7.90
N SER A 93 27.10 8.64 -6.80
CA SER A 93 28.12 8.89 -5.78
C SER A 93 27.87 8.04 -4.54
N GLU A 94 28.92 7.69 -3.80
CA GLU A 94 28.79 7.08 -2.48
C GLU A 94 28.02 8.06 -1.55
N THR A 95 26.89 7.60 -1.00
CA THR A 95 26.15 8.38 -0.01
C THR A 95 27.04 8.62 1.21
N PRO A 96 27.19 9.87 1.68
CA PRO A 96 27.95 10.16 2.89
C PRO A 96 27.49 9.28 4.07
N GLU A 97 28.43 8.79 4.89
CA GLU A 97 28.14 7.82 5.97
C GLU A 97 26.98 8.27 6.89
N ASN A 98 26.93 9.56 7.22
CA ASN A 98 25.91 10.15 8.07
C ASN A 98 24.50 10.20 7.43
N LEU A 99 24.43 10.02 6.10
CA LEU A 99 23.23 10.02 5.27
C LEU A 99 22.83 8.62 4.78
N ILE A 100 23.63 7.57 5.04
CA ILE A 100 23.30 6.18 4.70
C ILE A 100 21.86 5.82 5.14
N PRO A 101 21.38 6.22 6.34
CA PRO A 101 20.02 5.87 6.70
C PRO A 101 18.96 6.45 5.76
N ALA A 102 19.20 7.59 5.11
CA ALA A 102 18.27 8.17 4.15
C ALA A 102 18.16 7.36 2.84
N ASP A 103 19.20 6.59 2.47
CA ASP A 103 19.15 5.66 1.32
C ASP A 103 18.12 4.55 1.49
N TYR A 104 17.73 4.25 2.73
CA TYR A 104 16.73 3.25 2.97
C TYR A 104 15.35 3.64 2.46
N ASN A 105 15.15 4.88 1.99
CA ASN A 105 13.88 5.33 1.42
C ASN A 105 13.37 4.49 0.23
N SER A 106 14.29 3.86 -0.49
CA SER A 106 14.02 3.03 -1.65
C SER A 106 14.60 1.63 -1.42
N ILE A 107 14.38 1.10 -0.22
CA ILE A 107 14.84 -0.25 0.09
C ILE A 107 14.22 -1.27 -0.85
N SER A 108 15.08 -2.00 -1.54
CA SER A 108 14.70 -3.26 -2.13
C SER A 108 14.81 -4.32 -1.04
N ILE A 109 13.72 -5.02 -0.73
CA ILE A 109 13.75 -6.16 0.21
C ILE A 109 14.58 -7.26 -0.47
N LEU A 110 15.88 -7.24 -0.19
CA LEU A 110 16.85 -8.25 -0.61
C LEU A 110 17.06 -9.18 0.58
N THR A 111 16.75 -10.45 0.38
CA THR A 111 16.88 -11.50 1.38
C THR A 111 18.36 -11.72 1.73
N ARG A 112 18.76 -11.38 2.96
CA ARG A 112 20.11 -11.61 3.52
C ARG A 112 20.25 -13.04 4.06
N GLY A 113 21.49 -13.50 4.19
CA GLY A 113 21.85 -14.91 4.44
C GLY A 113 21.55 -15.45 5.85
N ASP A 114 21.42 -14.58 6.85
CA ASP A 114 21.02 -14.98 8.21
C ASP A 114 19.49 -14.83 8.33
N TRP A 115 18.80 -15.97 8.39
CA TRP A 115 17.34 -16.02 8.32
C TRP A 115 16.70 -16.20 9.70
N SER A 116 15.67 -15.39 9.99
CA SER A 116 14.74 -15.58 11.11
C SER A 116 13.28 -15.31 10.69
N LEU A 117 12.32 -15.54 11.61
CA LEU A 117 10.91 -15.21 11.37
C LEU A 117 10.70 -13.71 11.22
N GLU A 118 11.46 -12.91 11.95
CA GLU A 118 11.43 -11.46 11.90
C GLU A 118 11.88 -10.94 10.53
N SER A 119 12.80 -11.65 9.84
CA SER A 119 13.18 -11.35 8.44
C SER A 119 12.03 -11.48 7.43
N LEU A 120 10.86 -11.99 7.84
CA LEU A 120 9.65 -12.03 7.02
C LEU A 120 8.78 -10.76 7.18
N LEU A 121 9.13 -9.86 8.09
CA LEU A 121 8.50 -8.55 8.21
C LEU A 121 9.11 -7.58 7.21
N HIS A 122 8.43 -6.45 6.98
CA HIS A 122 9.05 -5.36 6.24
C HIS A 122 10.19 -4.76 7.07
N PRO A 123 11.35 -4.39 6.49
CA PRO A 123 12.47 -3.82 7.26
C PRO A 123 12.09 -2.63 8.15
N TYR A 124 11.14 -1.80 7.70
CA TYR A 124 10.60 -0.67 8.47
C TYR A 124 9.81 -1.07 9.73
N ASP A 125 9.27 -2.28 9.78
CA ASP A 125 8.62 -2.81 10.98
C ASP A 125 9.64 -3.44 11.97
N GLU A 126 10.91 -3.58 11.57
CA GLU A 126 11.96 -4.26 12.34
C GLU A 126 13.33 -3.56 12.25
N GLU A 127 14.27 -4.08 11.43
CA GLU A 127 15.69 -3.67 11.42
C GLU A 127 15.93 -2.18 11.16
N LEU A 128 15.05 -1.54 10.37
CA LEU A 128 15.15 -0.13 10.01
C LEU A 128 14.21 0.78 10.78
N LYS A 129 13.50 0.25 11.78
CA LYS A 129 12.54 1.04 12.55
C LYS A 129 13.22 2.24 13.23
N SER A 130 14.30 2.00 13.97
CA SER A 130 15.05 3.08 14.64
C SER A 130 15.80 3.96 13.64
N ASP A 131 16.54 3.34 12.71
CA ASP A 131 17.49 4.06 11.86
C ASP A 131 16.82 4.89 10.76
N PHE A 132 15.64 4.48 10.30
CA PHE A 132 14.89 5.16 9.24
C PHE A 132 13.55 5.71 9.72
N VAL A 133 12.66 4.84 10.22
CA VAL A 133 11.27 5.23 10.51
C VAL A 133 11.21 6.25 11.63
N ASP A 134 11.73 5.93 12.81
CA ASP A 134 11.70 6.81 13.97
C ASP A 134 12.54 8.08 13.74
N ARG A 135 13.62 7.97 12.95
CA ARG A 135 14.53 9.08 12.63
C ARG A 135 13.95 10.11 11.67
N PHE A 136 13.27 9.68 10.61
CA PHE A 136 12.82 10.57 9.53
C PHE A 136 11.30 10.75 9.46
N SER A 137 10.53 9.97 10.23
CA SER A 137 9.08 10.14 10.27
C SER A 137 8.70 11.54 10.73
N GLY A 138 7.65 12.08 10.12
CA GLY A 138 7.16 13.41 10.44
C GLY A 138 5.70 13.58 10.08
N GLU A 139 5.12 14.68 10.55
CA GLU A 139 3.77 15.06 10.15
C GLU A 139 3.75 15.56 8.70
N VAL A 140 2.65 15.26 8.00
CA VAL A 140 2.41 15.81 6.67
C VAL A 140 2.25 17.33 6.76
N PRO A 141 3.14 18.13 6.12
CA PRO A 141 3.05 19.57 6.18
C PRO A 141 1.89 20.09 5.32
N ARG A 142 1.37 21.28 5.63
CA ARG A 142 0.32 21.95 4.85
C ARG A 142 0.76 22.29 3.42
N THR A 143 2.07 22.38 3.19
CA THR A 143 2.66 22.61 1.87
C THR A 143 4.03 21.96 1.88
N LEU A 144 4.35 21.20 0.83
CA LEU A 144 5.65 20.56 0.71
C LEU A 144 6.70 21.59 0.29
N LYS A 145 7.81 21.64 1.03
CA LYS A 145 8.96 22.48 0.69
C LYS A 145 9.56 22.02 -0.64
N ILE A 146 9.83 22.98 -1.51
CA ILE A 146 10.56 22.78 -2.77
C ILE A 146 11.96 23.34 -2.57
N GLN A 147 12.96 22.57 -2.97
CA GLN A 147 14.36 22.98 -2.94
C GLN A 147 14.98 22.82 -4.33
N GLU A 148 16.02 23.61 -4.59
CA GLU A 148 16.78 23.58 -5.82
C GLU A 148 18.02 22.71 -5.64
N HIS A 149 18.23 21.79 -6.57
CA HIS A 149 19.43 20.97 -6.66
C HIS A 149 20.54 21.75 -7.38
N PRO A 150 21.84 21.54 -7.09
CA PRO A 150 22.94 22.26 -7.75
C PRO A 150 22.97 22.18 -9.28
N ASN A 151 22.30 21.22 -9.89
CA ASN A 151 22.18 21.08 -11.35
C ASN A 151 21.04 21.93 -11.96
N GLY A 152 20.30 22.69 -11.15
CA GLY A 152 19.15 23.52 -11.56
C GLY A 152 17.79 22.82 -11.57
N ASP A 153 17.73 21.51 -11.27
CA ASP A 153 16.46 20.81 -11.05
C ASP A 153 15.88 21.13 -9.66
N TYR A 154 14.62 20.76 -9.45
CA TYR A 154 13.93 20.91 -8.17
C TYR A 154 13.60 19.55 -7.55
N PHE A 155 13.56 19.52 -6.23
CA PHE A 155 13.17 18.36 -5.45
C PHE A 155 12.34 18.77 -4.24
N ARG A 156 11.64 17.78 -3.67
CA ARG A 156 10.99 17.89 -2.37
C ARG A 156 11.58 16.82 -1.46
N PRO A 157 12.09 17.14 -0.26
CA PRO A 157 12.80 16.18 0.56
C PRO A 157 11.85 15.24 1.31
N TYR A 158 10.88 14.63 0.61
CA TYR A 158 9.83 13.81 1.21
C TYR A 158 9.62 12.51 0.45
N GLU A 159 9.23 11.48 1.20
CA GLU A 159 8.67 10.23 0.69
C GLU A 159 7.41 9.90 1.51
N ALA A 160 6.45 9.24 0.87
CA ALA A 160 5.28 8.69 1.55
C ALA A 160 5.17 7.20 1.26
N TYR A 161 4.59 6.43 2.17
CA TYR A 161 4.35 5.01 2.01
C TYR A 161 2.90 4.69 2.34
N PHE A 162 2.29 3.90 1.47
CA PHE A 162 0.93 3.41 1.64
C PHE A 162 0.92 1.89 1.63
N SER A 163 0.12 1.31 2.50
CA SER A 163 -0.28 -0.08 2.44
C SER A 163 -1.09 -0.30 1.16
N TYR A 164 -0.99 -1.49 0.58
CA TYR A 164 -1.66 -1.82 -0.67
C TYR A 164 -3.18 -1.59 -0.62
N TRP A 165 -3.81 -1.84 0.54
CA TRP A 165 -5.26 -1.77 0.69
C TRP A 165 -5.82 -0.35 0.51
N LYS A 166 -5.00 0.69 0.67
CA LYS A 166 -5.43 2.07 0.37
C LYS A 166 -5.72 2.29 -1.12
N SER A 167 -5.34 1.35 -1.98
CA SER A 167 -5.80 1.31 -3.36
C SER A 167 -7.32 1.15 -3.48
N TYR A 168 -7.98 0.48 -2.52
CA TYR A 168 -9.43 0.34 -2.50
C TYR A 168 -10.17 1.66 -2.31
N ILE A 169 -9.58 2.60 -1.55
CA ILE A 169 -10.09 3.97 -1.41
C ILE A 169 -10.21 4.63 -2.79
N PHE A 170 -9.28 4.38 -3.72
CA PHE A 170 -9.35 4.94 -5.06
C PHE A 170 -10.51 4.34 -5.86
N ALA A 171 -10.75 3.03 -5.76
CA ALA A 171 -11.86 2.38 -6.47
C ALA A 171 -13.21 2.97 -6.03
N GLU A 172 -13.40 3.20 -4.72
CA GLU A 172 -14.65 3.75 -4.18
C GLU A 172 -14.79 5.27 -4.28
N ALA A 173 -13.69 6.01 -4.15
CA ALA A 173 -13.70 7.47 -4.27
C ALA A 173 -13.95 7.91 -5.72
N LEU A 174 -13.47 7.14 -6.70
CA LEU A 174 -13.64 7.45 -8.12
C LEU A 174 -14.94 6.90 -8.71
N ASP A 175 -15.67 6.00 -8.03
CA ASP A 175 -16.95 5.46 -8.49
C ASP A 175 -17.98 6.58 -8.75
N GLY A 176 -18.35 6.77 -10.01
CA GLY A 176 -19.28 7.82 -10.45
C GLY A 176 -18.65 9.20 -10.61
N TYR A 177 -17.33 9.32 -10.40
CA TYR A 177 -16.56 10.56 -10.51
C TYR A 177 -15.51 10.52 -11.63
N GLU A 178 -15.46 9.46 -12.44
CA GLU A 178 -14.42 9.23 -13.47
C GLU A 178 -14.37 10.30 -14.56
N HIS A 179 -15.49 11.00 -14.74
CA HIS A 179 -15.72 11.98 -15.78
C HIS A 179 -16.26 13.31 -15.23
N ILE A 180 -16.11 13.54 -13.92
CA ILE A 180 -16.54 14.80 -13.27
C ILE A 180 -15.96 16.03 -13.97
N ASP A 181 -14.75 15.91 -14.52
CA ASP A 181 -14.04 16.92 -15.31
C ASP A 181 -14.76 17.37 -16.58
N LYS A 182 -15.72 16.58 -17.08
CA LYS A 182 -16.57 16.96 -18.22
C LYS A 182 -17.79 17.79 -17.84
N PHE A 183 -18.15 17.81 -16.56
CA PHE A 183 -19.42 18.37 -16.08
C PHE A 183 -19.25 19.57 -15.14
N LEU A 184 -18.16 19.62 -14.39
CA LEU A 184 -17.90 20.70 -13.42
C LEU A 184 -16.60 21.44 -13.75
N SER A 185 -16.55 22.72 -13.37
CA SER A 185 -15.34 23.53 -13.48
C SER A 185 -14.19 22.93 -12.68
N TRP A 186 -12.97 23.30 -13.05
CA TRP A 186 -11.76 22.80 -12.42
C TRP A 186 -11.71 23.08 -10.92
N GLU A 187 -12.10 24.28 -10.48
CA GLU A 187 -12.07 24.69 -9.07
C GLU A 187 -13.06 23.86 -8.25
N THR A 188 -14.33 23.90 -8.62
CA THR A 188 -15.43 23.22 -7.92
C THR A 188 -15.24 21.70 -7.92
N GLY A 189 -14.89 21.15 -9.08
CA GLY A 189 -14.76 19.71 -9.22
C GLY A 189 -13.58 19.13 -8.45
N ARG A 190 -12.45 19.85 -8.37
CA ARG A 190 -11.30 19.44 -7.54
C ARG A 190 -11.67 19.39 -6.06
N GLU A 191 -12.34 20.43 -5.55
CA GLU A 191 -12.75 20.48 -4.14
C GLU A 191 -13.71 19.35 -3.79
N ILE A 192 -14.68 19.07 -4.66
CA ILE A 192 -15.60 17.93 -4.49
C ILE A 192 -14.83 16.62 -4.47
N LEU A 193 -13.91 16.41 -5.42
CA LEU A 193 -13.19 15.15 -5.51
C LEU A 193 -12.24 14.94 -4.32
N ILE A 194 -11.52 15.97 -3.90
CA ILE A 194 -10.68 15.93 -2.69
C ILE A 194 -11.52 15.60 -1.46
N SER A 195 -12.69 16.24 -1.31
CA SER A 195 -13.61 15.98 -0.20
C SER A 195 -14.15 14.54 -0.25
N ARG A 196 -14.46 14.02 -1.44
CA ARG A 196 -14.89 12.63 -1.63
C ARG A 196 -13.81 11.65 -1.19
N PHE A 197 -12.56 11.87 -1.60
CA PHE A 197 -11.42 11.04 -1.14
C PHE A 197 -11.27 11.10 0.37
N ALA A 198 -11.37 12.29 0.98
CA ALA A 198 -11.27 12.44 2.45
C ALA A 198 -12.33 11.62 3.19
N VAL A 199 -13.60 11.69 2.74
CA VAL A 199 -14.71 10.94 3.35
C VAL A 199 -14.51 9.42 3.20
N VAL A 200 -14.18 8.95 1.99
CA VAL A 200 -13.96 7.51 1.75
C VAL A 200 -12.73 7.03 2.52
N SER A 201 -11.64 7.78 2.51
CA SER A 201 -10.44 7.44 3.27
C SER A 201 -10.74 7.33 4.75
N GLN A 202 -11.49 8.28 5.32
CA GLN A 202 -11.86 8.24 6.74
C GLN A 202 -12.70 7.01 7.06
N GLN A 203 -13.72 6.71 6.25
CA GLN A 203 -14.54 5.51 6.44
C GLN A 203 -13.67 4.24 6.44
N TRP A 204 -12.73 4.13 5.49
CA TRP A 204 -11.83 2.99 5.40
C TRP A 204 -10.87 2.88 6.59
N GLU A 205 -10.36 4.00 7.08
CA GLU A 205 -9.52 4.04 8.29
C GLU A 205 -10.29 3.58 9.53
N GLU A 206 -11.58 3.92 9.63
CA GLU A 206 -12.43 3.58 10.78
C GLU A 206 -12.93 2.13 10.74
N GLU A 207 -13.36 1.64 9.57
CA GLU A 207 -14.05 0.36 9.45
C GLU A 207 -13.12 -0.83 9.17
N TYR A 208 -12.08 -0.60 8.35
CA TYR A 208 -11.32 -1.67 7.70
C TYR A 208 -9.82 -1.67 7.96
N LYS A 209 -9.26 -0.58 8.49
CA LYS A 209 -7.82 -0.43 8.74
C LYS A 209 -7.19 -1.63 9.44
N ASP A 210 -7.77 -2.07 10.54
CA ASP A 210 -7.20 -3.14 11.36
C ASP A 210 -7.19 -4.48 10.62
N VAL A 211 -8.27 -4.77 9.87
CA VAL A 211 -8.41 -5.98 9.04
C VAL A 211 -7.29 -6.04 8.01
N PHE A 212 -7.16 -4.97 7.22
CA PHE A 212 -6.18 -4.93 6.15
C PHE A 212 -4.75 -4.71 6.64
N THR A 213 -4.57 -4.11 7.83
CA THR A 213 -3.27 -4.05 8.50
C THR A 213 -2.79 -5.46 8.83
N ARG A 214 -3.61 -6.28 9.49
CA ARG A 214 -3.29 -7.70 9.75
C ARG A 214 -2.98 -8.48 8.48
N LEU A 215 -3.82 -8.30 7.45
CA LEU A 215 -3.59 -8.96 6.16
C LEU A 215 -2.33 -8.51 5.46
N SER A 216 -1.97 -7.24 5.53
CA SER A 216 -0.74 -6.72 4.92
C SER A 216 0.50 -7.38 5.53
N PHE A 217 0.54 -7.61 6.85
CA PHE A 217 1.61 -8.37 7.51
C PHE A 217 1.67 -9.81 6.99
N TYR A 218 0.54 -10.52 7.02
CA TYR A 218 0.48 -11.90 6.59
C TYR A 218 0.85 -12.06 5.11
N ARG A 219 0.35 -11.17 4.24
CA ARG A 219 0.61 -11.14 2.80
C ARG A 219 2.08 -10.85 2.49
N THR A 220 2.69 -9.85 3.14
CA THR A 220 4.13 -9.59 3.01
C THR A 220 4.94 -10.82 3.40
N ALA A 221 4.72 -11.35 4.61
CA ALA A 221 5.52 -12.45 5.13
C ALA A 221 5.37 -13.75 4.35
N LYS A 222 4.13 -14.08 3.94
CA LYS A 222 3.86 -15.25 3.10
C LYS A 222 4.45 -15.10 1.69
N THR A 223 4.39 -13.90 1.11
CA THR A 223 4.97 -13.65 -0.22
C THR A 223 6.49 -13.80 -0.15
N ILE A 224 7.14 -13.23 0.86
CA ILE A 224 8.58 -13.41 1.10
C ILE A 224 8.91 -14.90 1.23
N LEU A 225 8.21 -15.64 2.11
CA LEU A 225 8.43 -17.08 2.31
C LEU A 225 8.21 -17.92 1.04
N THR A 226 7.26 -17.52 0.18
CA THR A 226 6.92 -18.24 -1.06
C THR A 226 7.93 -17.97 -2.17
N LEU A 227 8.39 -16.71 -2.30
CA LEU A 227 9.31 -16.29 -3.35
C LEU A 227 10.78 -16.52 -2.99
N TRP A 228 11.08 -16.79 -1.71
CA TRP A 228 12.44 -17.11 -1.24
C TRP A 228 12.93 -18.41 -1.89
N LYS A 229 14.04 -18.32 -2.64
CA LYS A 229 14.59 -19.46 -3.38
C LYS A 229 15.77 -20.17 -2.71
N ASP A 230 16.58 -19.51 -1.89
CA ASP A 230 17.71 -20.17 -1.19
C ASP A 230 18.38 -19.25 -0.13
N PRO A 231 18.79 -19.77 1.04
CA PRO A 231 18.30 -21.00 1.68
C PRO A 231 16.84 -20.81 2.04
N ARG A 232 15.99 -21.77 1.64
CA ARG A 232 14.58 -21.73 2.01
C ARG A 232 14.48 -21.73 3.54
N PRO A 233 13.75 -20.78 4.13
CA PRO A 233 13.41 -20.81 5.55
C PRO A 233 12.96 -22.21 5.99
N SER A 234 13.47 -22.71 7.10
CA SER A 234 12.95 -23.95 7.72
C SER A 234 11.57 -23.76 8.35
N THR A 235 11.03 -22.54 8.31
CA THR A 235 9.70 -22.17 8.80
C THR A 235 8.56 -22.88 8.06
N THR A 236 7.71 -23.50 8.87
CA THR A 236 6.39 -23.98 8.47
C THR A 236 5.38 -22.83 8.37
N TYR A 237 4.35 -22.99 7.54
CA TYR A 237 3.25 -21.99 7.49
C TYR A 237 2.56 -21.80 8.84
N LYS A 238 2.60 -22.81 9.72
CA LYS A 238 2.07 -22.72 11.08
C LYS A 238 2.89 -21.76 11.93
N GLU A 239 4.22 -21.91 11.93
CA GLU A 239 5.13 -21.01 12.66
C GLU A 239 5.00 -19.57 12.13
N LEU A 240 4.91 -19.39 10.80
CA LEU A 240 4.62 -18.08 10.22
C LEU A 240 3.30 -17.51 10.75
N SER A 241 2.24 -18.31 10.72
CA SER A 241 0.90 -17.86 11.13
C SER A 241 0.85 -17.47 12.61
N GLU A 242 1.51 -18.24 13.48
CA GLU A 242 1.62 -17.97 14.92
C GLU A 242 2.51 -16.75 15.19
N PHE A 243 3.58 -16.57 14.41
CA PHE A 243 4.42 -15.38 14.48
C PHE A 243 3.67 -14.10 14.11
N ILE A 244 2.98 -14.08 12.96
CA ILE A 244 2.19 -12.92 12.54
C ILE A 244 1.04 -12.67 13.51
N GLN A 245 0.43 -13.71 14.07
CA GLN A 245 -0.58 -13.57 15.11
C GLN A 245 -0.05 -12.80 16.33
N LYS A 246 1.17 -13.14 16.78
CA LYS A 246 1.85 -12.44 17.88
C LYS A 246 2.21 -11.00 17.51
N VAL A 247 2.76 -10.76 16.32
CA VAL A 247 3.16 -9.41 15.86
C VAL A 247 1.97 -8.48 15.74
N THR A 248 0.82 -9.02 15.32
CA THR A 248 -0.40 -8.23 15.08
C THR A 248 -1.39 -8.23 16.24
N ASP A 249 -1.02 -8.82 17.38
CA ASP A 249 -1.85 -8.99 18.58
C ASP A 249 -3.28 -9.48 18.25
N CYS A 250 -3.37 -10.50 17.39
CA CYS A 250 -4.64 -11.03 16.92
C CYS A 250 -4.89 -12.43 17.48
N ASN A 251 -6.13 -12.91 17.35
CA ASN A 251 -6.50 -14.28 17.68
C ASN A 251 -7.44 -14.83 16.61
N SER A 252 -7.71 -16.14 16.66
CA SER A 252 -8.56 -16.78 15.64
C SER A 252 -9.98 -16.22 15.58
N GLU A 253 -10.56 -15.79 16.71
CA GLU A 253 -11.89 -15.20 16.75
C GLU A 253 -11.93 -13.85 16.02
N LEU A 254 -10.92 -13.00 16.26
CA LEU A 254 -10.78 -11.73 15.56
C LEU A 254 -10.59 -11.92 14.05
N LEU A 255 -9.81 -12.93 13.64
CA LEU A 255 -9.65 -13.27 12.22
C LEU A 255 -10.95 -13.79 11.57
N GLU A 256 -11.81 -14.47 12.34
CA GLU A 256 -13.14 -14.86 11.86
C GLU A 256 -14.07 -13.65 11.70
N GLN A 257 -14.02 -12.68 12.61
CA GLN A 257 -14.75 -11.40 12.48
C GLN A 257 -14.24 -10.56 11.29
N ASP A 258 -12.93 -10.53 11.10
CA ASP A 258 -12.30 -9.90 9.94
C ASP A 258 -12.81 -10.52 8.64
N MET A 259 -12.95 -11.85 8.60
CA MET A 259 -13.49 -12.53 7.42
C MET A 259 -14.94 -12.12 7.14
N GLU A 260 -15.78 -12.05 8.18
CA GLU A 260 -17.17 -11.63 8.04
C GLU A 260 -17.25 -10.22 7.44
N LYS A 261 -16.40 -9.28 7.90
CA LYS A 261 -16.28 -7.94 7.32
C LYS A 261 -15.90 -7.98 5.83
N LEU A 262 -14.92 -8.79 5.45
CA LEU A 262 -14.50 -8.89 4.05
C LEU A 262 -15.57 -9.51 3.15
N LEU A 263 -16.34 -10.47 3.66
CA LEU A 263 -17.43 -11.11 2.92
C LEU A 263 -18.62 -10.16 2.71
N ILE A 264 -18.96 -9.34 3.71
CA ILE A 264 -19.96 -8.27 3.57
C ILE A 264 -19.49 -7.24 2.53
N LEU A 265 -18.24 -6.76 2.63
CA LEU A 265 -17.64 -5.85 1.67
C LEU A 265 -17.66 -6.44 0.25
N PHE A 266 -17.34 -7.73 0.11
CA PHE A 266 -17.38 -8.44 -1.16
C PHE A 266 -18.80 -8.48 -1.74
N GLY A 267 -19.83 -8.77 -0.93
CA GLY A 267 -21.23 -8.74 -1.38
C GLY A 267 -21.67 -7.36 -1.86
N HIS A 268 -21.32 -6.30 -1.11
CA HIS A 268 -21.58 -4.92 -1.50
C HIS A 268 -20.92 -4.57 -2.85
N TRP A 269 -19.66 -4.94 -3.01
CA TRP A 269 -18.90 -4.66 -4.23
C TRP A 269 -19.41 -5.47 -5.42
N GLU A 270 -19.79 -6.73 -5.22
CA GLU A 270 -20.36 -7.57 -6.27
C GLU A 270 -21.65 -6.96 -6.83
N LYS A 271 -22.48 -6.35 -5.97
CA LYS A 271 -23.66 -5.58 -6.42
C LYS A 271 -23.25 -4.39 -7.29
N ARG A 272 -22.25 -3.61 -6.88
CA ARG A 272 -21.72 -2.47 -7.67
C ARG A 272 -21.13 -2.93 -9.00
N GLN A 273 -20.43 -4.05 -9.03
CA GLN A 273 -19.95 -4.65 -10.27
C GLN A 273 -21.11 -5.03 -11.20
N LYS A 274 -22.17 -5.65 -10.68
CA LYS A 274 -23.39 -6.01 -11.44
C LYS A 274 -24.11 -4.78 -12.02
N GLU A 275 -24.00 -3.64 -11.36
CA GLU A 275 -24.48 -2.33 -11.87
C GLU A 275 -23.56 -1.72 -12.95
N GLY A 276 -22.46 -2.37 -13.31
CA GLY A 276 -21.54 -1.92 -14.35
C GLY A 276 -20.56 -0.84 -13.89
N ARG A 277 -20.32 -0.70 -12.57
CA ARG A 277 -19.37 0.26 -12.03
C ARG A 277 -17.92 -0.12 -12.39
N ARG A 278 -17.16 0.85 -12.92
CA ARG A 278 -15.91 0.62 -13.66
C ARG A 278 -14.81 -0.08 -12.85
N TYR A 279 -14.57 0.34 -11.61
CA TYR A 279 -13.39 -0.10 -10.84
C TYR A 279 -13.61 -1.36 -10.00
N TYR A 280 -14.87 -1.76 -9.81
CA TYR A 280 -15.19 -2.90 -8.95
C TYR A 280 -14.77 -4.26 -9.49
N PRO A 281 -14.74 -4.57 -10.82
CA PRO A 281 -14.22 -5.84 -11.30
C PRO A 281 -12.81 -6.12 -10.80
N GLN A 282 -11.88 -5.17 -10.97
CA GLN A 282 -10.49 -5.31 -10.54
C GLN A 282 -10.37 -5.28 -9.01
N ALA A 283 -11.11 -4.39 -8.32
CA ALA A 283 -11.09 -4.32 -6.87
C ALA A 283 -11.59 -5.62 -6.22
N ILE A 284 -12.61 -6.25 -6.79
CA ILE A 284 -13.15 -7.54 -6.34
C ILE A 284 -12.12 -8.66 -6.51
N GLU A 285 -11.37 -8.70 -7.62
CA GLU A 285 -10.32 -9.72 -7.78
C GLU A 285 -9.22 -9.58 -6.72
N LEU A 286 -8.86 -8.34 -6.35
CA LEU A 286 -7.93 -8.11 -5.23
C LEU A 286 -8.55 -8.51 -3.88
N LEU A 287 -9.82 -8.18 -3.64
CA LEU A 287 -10.51 -8.54 -2.40
C LEU A 287 -10.66 -10.06 -2.26
N ARG A 288 -10.87 -10.80 -3.35
CA ARG A 288 -10.84 -12.27 -3.35
C ARG A 288 -9.49 -12.82 -2.93
N GLN A 289 -8.40 -12.19 -3.34
CA GLN A 289 -7.06 -12.58 -2.89
C GLN A 289 -6.92 -12.36 -1.38
N ASP A 290 -7.39 -11.22 -0.87
CA ASP A 290 -7.35 -10.91 0.56
C ASP A 290 -8.19 -11.89 1.39
N ILE A 291 -9.40 -12.20 0.94
CA ILE A 291 -10.27 -13.26 1.51
C ILE A 291 -9.54 -14.61 1.51
N TYR A 292 -8.88 -14.96 0.40
CA TYR A 292 -8.12 -16.20 0.32
C TYR A 292 -6.94 -16.24 1.30
N PHE A 293 -6.18 -15.15 1.42
CA PHE A 293 -5.09 -15.05 2.40
C PHE A 293 -5.61 -15.21 3.83
N LEU A 294 -6.72 -14.56 4.18
CA LEU A 294 -7.32 -14.68 5.51
C LEU A 294 -7.84 -16.09 5.79
N LEU A 295 -8.49 -16.73 4.81
CA LEU A 295 -9.00 -18.09 4.93
C LEU A 295 -7.85 -19.08 5.14
N GLU A 296 -6.75 -18.93 4.39
CA GLU A 296 -5.59 -19.79 4.56
C GLU A 296 -4.94 -19.61 5.93
N TRP A 297 -4.85 -18.37 6.41
CA TRP A 297 -4.34 -18.08 7.75
C TRP A 297 -5.19 -18.76 8.84
N LEU A 298 -6.52 -18.63 8.76
CA LEU A 298 -7.47 -19.29 9.64
C LEU A 298 -7.39 -20.83 9.59
N CYS A 299 -7.26 -21.41 8.40
CA CYS A 299 -7.12 -22.86 8.23
C CYS A 299 -5.82 -23.36 8.90
N THR A 300 -4.73 -22.62 8.70
CA THR A 300 -3.41 -22.95 9.22
C THR A 300 -3.36 -22.87 10.74
N LEU A 301 -3.88 -21.78 11.33
CA LEU A 301 -3.91 -21.57 12.79
C LEU A 301 -4.76 -22.63 13.49
N ASN A 302 -5.99 -22.84 13.02
CA ASN A 302 -6.95 -23.70 13.70
C ASN A 302 -6.84 -25.18 13.31
N ARG A 303 -5.96 -25.53 12.36
CA ARG A 303 -5.84 -26.88 11.78
C ARG A 303 -7.18 -27.42 11.27
N LYS A 304 -8.02 -26.54 10.74
CA LYS A 304 -9.35 -26.87 10.18
C LYS A 304 -9.29 -26.78 8.65
N PRO A 305 -9.95 -27.70 7.92
CA PRO A 305 -10.03 -27.60 6.46
C PRO A 305 -10.97 -26.47 6.05
N GLN A 306 -10.76 -25.92 4.85
CA GLN A 306 -11.58 -24.84 4.27
C GLN A 306 -13.09 -25.13 4.29
N LYS A 307 -13.47 -26.41 4.11
CA LYS A 307 -14.88 -26.85 4.14
C LYS A 307 -15.62 -26.42 5.42
N VAL A 308 -14.96 -26.48 6.58
CA VAL A 308 -15.58 -26.09 7.86
C VAL A 308 -15.96 -24.60 7.86
N TYR A 309 -15.09 -23.77 7.29
CA TYR A 309 -15.31 -22.34 7.18
C TYR A 309 -16.34 -21.99 6.10
N PHE A 310 -16.33 -22.69 4.96
CA PHE A 310 -17.37 -22.54 3.95
C PHE A 310 -18.73 -22.88 4.53
N GLU A 311 -18.87 -24.00 5.24
CA GLU A 311 -20.11 -24.35 5.93
C GLU A 311 -20.52 -23.26 6.93
N LYS A 312 -19.59 -22.73 7.75
CA LYS A 312 -19.89 -21.64 8.70
C LYS A 312 -20.51 -20.42 8.02
N TRP A 313 -19.91 -19.91 6.96
CA TRP A 313 -20.32 -18.63 6.35
C TRP A 313 -21.39 -18.77 5.27
N SER A 314 -21.63 -19.97 4.73
CA SER A 314 -22.74 -20.23 3.80
C SER A 314 -24.12 -19.98 4.42
N TYR A 315 -24.23 -20.09 5.76
CA TYR A 315 -25.51 -20.04 6.46
C TYR A 315 -25.73 -18.78 7.31
N ASN A 316 -24.71 -17.94 7.51
CA ASN A 316 -24.71 -16.93 8.59
C ASN A 316 -24.37 -15.50 8.16
N ILE A 317 -24.09 -15.24 6.88
CA ILE A 317 -23.79 -13.89 6.41
C ILE A 317 -24.93 -13.41 5.52
N GLU A 318 -25.82 -12.61 6.09
CA GLU A 318 -26.73 -11.78 5.29
C GLU A 318 -25.97 -10.56 4.77
N PRO A 319 -26.05 -10.26 3.47
CA PRO A 319 -25.29 -9.18 2.83
C PRO A 319 -25.76 -7.77 3.23
#